data_AF-A0A420W1W2-F1
#
_entry.id   AF-A0A420W1W2-F1
#
_cell.length_a   1.000
_cell.length_b   1.000
_cell.length_c   1.000
_cell.angle_alpha   90.00
_cell.angle_beta   90.00
_cell.angle_gamma   90.00
#
_symmetry.space_group_name_H-M   'P 1'
#
loop_
_entity.id
_entity.type
_entity.pdbx_description
1 polymer ?
#
loop_
_entity_poly.entity_id
_entity_poly.type
_entity_poly.pdbx_seq_one_letter_code
_entity_poly.pdbx_strand_id
1 'polypeptide(L)'
;MESPEIQIEKSHKKILEQGIFIVTLLDVIGSLLSRWLNIDYGWFSIPSVTVYIGMSYLIARKQNLKTTLSSVTKLALYDATIGFILSLLLEANVGGFEKDIYKLGIIGWIFVIILAAIIANVLGLIGYVLALRRKKLKSDSSAMYKELEE
;
A
#
# COMPACT_ATOMS: atom_id res chain seq x y z
N MET A 1 -23.92 20.74 -9.73
CA MET A 1 -23.82 19.82 -8.58
C MET A 1 -23.39 18.46 -9.14
N GLU A 2 -22.14 18.04 -8.91
CA GLU A 2 -21.70 16.69 -9.34
C GLU A 2 -22.43 15.63 -8.51
N SER A 3 -22.75 14.47 -9.11
CA SER A 3 -23.44 13.39 -8.40
C SER A 3 -22.56 12.82 -7.27
N PRO A 4 -23.17 12.30 -6.17
CA PRO A 4 -22.42 11.74 -5.04
C PRO A 4 -21.44 10.61 -5.45
N GLU A 5 -21.80 9.81 -6.45
CA GLU A 5 -20.96 8.74 -6.98
C GLU A 5 -19.67 9.28 -7.63
N ILE A 6 -19.77 10.36 -8.41
CA ILE A 6 -18.63 11.01 -9.06
C ILE A 6 -17.66 11.57 -8.02
N GLN A 7 -18.16 12.14 -6.92
CA GLN A 7 -17.32 12.66 -5.84
C GLN A 7 -16.57 11.55 -5.07
N ILE A 8 -17.25 10.42 -4.82
CA ILE A 8 -16.66 9.24 -4.17
C ILE A 8 -15.55 8.65 -5.05
N GLU A 9 -15.79 8.56 -6.37
CA GLU A 9 -14.79 8.09 -7.32
C GLU A 9 -13.58 9.03 -7.36
N LYS A 10 -13.78 10.35 -7.48
CA LYS A 10 -12.67 11.32 -7.51
C LYS A 10 -11.83 11.27 -6.23
N SER A 11 -12.47 11.05 -5.08
CA SER A 11 -11.75 10.92 -3.81
C SER A 11 -10.89 9.66 -3.72
N HIS A 12 -11.25 8.55 -4.36
CA HIS A 12 -10.45 7.33 -4.29
C HIS A 12 -9.19 7.42 -5.14
N LYS A 13 -9.28 8.00 -6.35
CA LYS A 13 -8.13 8.17 -7.26
C LYS A 13 -7.04 8.99 -6.60
N LYS A 14 -7.42 10.09 -5.94
CA LYS A 14 -6.50 10.93 -5.15
C LYS A 14 -5.77 10.16 -4.05
N ILE A 15 -6.47 9.27 -3.35
CA ILE A 15 -5.84 8.46 -2.29
C ILE A 15 -4.84 7.49 -2.92
N LEU A 16 -5.19 6.83 -4.04
CA LEU A 16 -4.26 5.94 -4.73
C LEU A 16 -3.01 6.68 -5.24
N GLU A 17 -3.19 7.86 -5.84
CA GLU A 17 -2.08 8.74 -6.29
C GLU A 17 -1.15 9.13 -5.14
N GLN A 18 -1.70 9.46 -3.97
CA GLN A 18 -0.92 9.72 -2.76
C GLN A 18 -0.15 8.48 -2.32
N GLY A 19 -0.76 7.30 -2.39
CA GLY A 19 -0.10 6.03 -2.10
C GLY A 19 1.10 5.80 -3.01
N ILE A 20 0.92 5.99 -4.32
CA ILE A 20 2.01 5.87 -5.32
C ILE A 20 3.14 6.83 -4.96
N PHE A 21 2.82 8.10 -4.71
CA PHE A 21 3.82 9.11 -4.35
C PHE A 21 4.60 8.75 -3.08
N ILE A 22 3.92 8.24 -2.04
CA ILE A 22 4.57 7.83 -0.78
C ILE A 22 5.49 6.64 -1.02
N VAL A 23 5.04 5.63 -1.77
CA VAL A 23 5.87 4.45 -2.12
C VAL A 23 7.10 4.90 -2.90
N THR A 24 6.95 5.71 -3.95
CA THR A 24 8.08 6.25 -4.72
C THR A 24 9.07 6.98 -3.81
N LEU A 25 8.59 7.79 -2.87
CA LEU A 25 9.45 8.51 -1.94
C LEU A 25 10.21 7.54 -1.02
N LEU A 26 9.53 6.51 -0.51
CA LEU A 26 10.17 5.45 0.29
C LEU A 26 11.22 4.70 -0.52
N ASP A 27 10.95 4.37 -1.78
CA ASP A 27 11.91 3.68 -2.63
C ASP A 27 13.15 4.54 -2.86
N VAL A 28 12.97 5.82 -3.20
CA VAL A 28 14.09 6.73 -3.43
C VAL A 28 14.91 6.93 -2.16
N ILE A 29 14.27 7.23 -1.03
CA ILE A 29 14.96 7.44 0.25
C ILE A 29 15.63 6.14 0.71
N GLY A 30 14.90 5.02 0.65
CA GLY A 30 15.40 3.71 1.04
C GLY A 30 16.60 3.28 0.22
N SER A 31 16.59 3.56 -1.08
CA SER A 31 17.69 3.22 -1.99
C SER A 31 18.93 4.04 -1.68
N LEU A 32 18.77 5.35 -1.48
CA LEU A 32 19.86 6.24 -1.11
C LEU A 32 20.46 5.88 0.25
N LEU A 33 19.62 5.62 1.26
CA LEU A 33 20.05 5.21 2.59
C LEU A 33 20.73 3.84 2.59
N SER A 34 20.15 2.87 1.88
CA SER A 34 20.71 1.53 1.71
C SER A 34 22.12 1.60 1.12
N ARG A 35 22.31 2.41 0.08
CA ARG A 35 23.63 2.65 -0.52
C ARG A 35 24.60 3.35 0.42
N TRP A 36 24.18 4.44 1.08
CA TRP A 36 25.08 5.24 1.92
C TRP A 36 25.47 4.57 3.22
N LEU A 37 24.54 3.84 3.84
CA LEU A 37 24.75 3.17 5.12
C LEU A 37 25.18 1.71 4.95
N ASN A 38 25.25 1.21 3.71
CA ASN A 38 25.53 -0.18 3.38
C ASN A 38 24.57 -1.16 4.08
N ILE A 39 23.30 -0.76 4.24
CA ILE A 39 22.23 -1.57 4.83
C ILE A 39 21.46 -2.26 3.72
N ASP A 40 21.08 -3.51 3.93
CA ASP A 40 20.26 -4.28 3.00
C ASP A 40 18.92 -3.56 2.72
N TYR A 41 18.61 -3.34 1.43
CA TYR A 41 17.42 -2.62 0.98
C TYR A 41 16.11 -3.27 1.46
N GLY A 42 16.11 -4.60 1.65
CA GLY A 42 14.96 -5.36 2.12
C GLY A 42 14.44 -4.91 3.49
N TRP A 43 15.26 -4.24 4.33
CA TRP A 43 14.79 -3.64 5.59
C TRP A 43 13.75 -2.53 5.39
N PHE A 44 13.75 -1.87 4.24
CA PHE A 44 12.75 -0.87 3.89
C PHE A 44 11.39 -1.48 3.53
N SER A 45 11.27 -2.81 3.47
CA SER A 45 9.96 -3.48 3.39
C SER A 45 9.08 -3.21 4.62
N ILE A 46 9.67 -3.02 5.81
CA ILE A 46 8.94 -2.76 7.06
C ILE A 46 8.11 -1.45 6.99
N PRO A 47 8.69 -0.29 6.64
CA PRO A 47 7.89 0.92 6.43
C PRO A 47 6.88 0.75 5.29
N SER A 48 7.19 0.03 4.22
CA SER A 48 6.24 -0.24 3.12
C SER A 48 5.01 -1.02 3.61
N VAL A 49 5.15 -1.99 4.51
CA VAL A 49 4.01 -2.68 5.16
C VAL A 49 3.03 -1.69 5.79
N THR A 50 3.55 -0.68 6.48
CA THR A 50 2.73 0.37 7.11
C THR A 50 1.96 1.18 6.07
N VAL A 51 2.59 1.48 4.93
CA VAL A 51 1.93 2.17 3.81
C VAL A 51 0.80 1.32 3.24
N TYR A 52 1.01 0.03 2.97
CA TYR A 52 -0.04 -0.84 2.44
C TYR A 52 -1.27 -0.93 3.37
N ILE A 53 -1.04 -1.13 4.68
CA ILE A 53 -2.12 -1.16 5.67
C ILE A 53 -2.82 0.20 5.75
N GLY A 54 -2.05 1.29 5.83
CA GLY A 54 -2.56 2.66 5.96
C GLY A 54 -3.38 3.10 4.75
N MET A 55 -2.87 2.87 3.54
CA MET A 55 -3.58 3.18 2.30
C MET A 55 -4.85 2.36 2.17
N SER A 56 -4.78 1.06 2.45
CA SER A 56 -5.97 0.19 2.47
C SER A 56 -7.02 0.71 3.45
N TYR A 57 -6.61 1.05 4.67
CA TYR A 57 -7.48 1.62 5.68
C TYR A 57 -8.17 2.91 5.21
N LEU A 58 -7.43 3.85 4.62
CA LEU A 58 -7.97 5.11 4.12
C LEU A 58 -8.98 4.91 2.99
N ILE A 59 -8.70 3.99 2.06
CA ILE A 59 -9.60 3.65 0.95
C ILE A 59 -10.87 2.97 1.49
N ALA A 60 -10.72 1.99 2.37
CA ALA A 60 -11.80 1.22 3.00
C ALA A 60 -12.78 2.09 3.80
N ARG A 61 -12.34 3.27 4.28
CA ARG A 61 -13.25 4.23 4.93
C ARG A 61 -14.35 4.72 3.99
N LYS A 62 -14.10 4.77 2.68
CA LYS A 62 -15.02 5.32 1.67
C LYS A 62 -15.49 4.30 0.64
N GLN A 63 -14.81 3.16 0.52
CA GLN A 63 -15.02 2.18 -0.55
C GLN A 63 -15.34 0.78 0.00
N ASN A 64 -15.82 -0.09 -0.88
CA ASN A 64 -16.05 -1.50 -0.58
C ASN A 64 -14.74 -2.32 -0.63
N LEU A 65 -14.82 -3.58 -0.20
CA LEU A 65 -13.67 -4.49 -0.15
C LEU A 65 -13.01 -4.68 -1.53
N LYS A 66 -13.82 -4.93 -2.57
CA LYS A 66 -13.33 -5.18 -3.93
C LYS A 66 -12.48 -4.02 -4.46
N THR A 67 -12.98 -2.79 -4.33
CA THR A 67 -12.26 -1.58 -4.74
C THR A 67 -11.00 -1.35 -3.90
N THR A 68 -11.07 -1.64 -2.60
CA THR A 68 -9.92 -1.52 -1.68
C THR A 68 -8.79 -2.46 -2.11
N LEU A 69 -9.09 -3.76 -2.26
CA LEU A 69 -8.09 -4.76 -2.65
C LEU A 69 -7.55 -4.53 -4.06
N SER A 70 -8.41 -4.13 -5.01
CA SER A 70 -7.96 -3.78 -6.36
C SER A 70 -7.01 -2.58 -6.34
N SER A 71 -7.28 -1.56 -5.53
CA SER A 71 -6.42 -0.38 -5.41
C SER A 71 -5.07 -0.71 -4.77
N VAL A 72 -5.07 -1.51 -3.70
CA VAL A 72 -3.86 -1.98 -3.02
C VAL A 72 -3.02 -2.87 -3.94
N THR A 73 -3.67 -3.73 -4.74
CA THR A 73 -2.98 -4.53 -5.76
C THR A 73 -2.30 -3.64 -6.80
N LYS A 74 -2.97 -2.60 -7.31
CA LYS A 74 -2.36 -1.65 -8.25
C LYS A 74 -1.16 -0.94 -7.66
N LEU A 75 -1.25 -0.53 -6.39
CA LEU A 75 -0.13 0.07 -5.67
C LEU A 75 1.05 -0.92 -5.56
N ALA A 76 0.78 -2.18 -5.22
CA ALA A 76 1.80 -3.22 -5.13
C ALA A 76 2.46 -3.57 -6.46
N LEU A 77 1.68 -3.58 -7.55
CA LEU A 77 2.23 -3.74 -8.89
C LEU A 77 3.15 -2.57 -9.25
N TYR A 78 2.78 -1.33 -8.91
CA TYR A 78 3.63 -0.16 -9.12
C TYR A 78 4.94 -0.29 -8.33
N ASP A 79 4.87 -0.60 -7.04
CA ASP A 79 6.02 -0.77 -6.15
C ASP A 79 6.98 -1.86 -6.66
N ALA A 80 6.47 -3.07 -6.90
CA ALA A 80 7.25 -4.21 -7.36
C ALA A 80 7.83 -4.04 -8.78
N THR A 81 7.39 -3.03 -9.54
CA THR A 81 7.92 -2.74 -10.88
C THR A 81 8.72 -1.44 -10.89
N ILE A 82 8.06 -0.29 -10.80
CA ILE A 82 8.69 1.02 -10.88
C ILE A 82 9.53 1.30 -9.64
N GLY A 83 9.02 0.99 -8.45
CA GLY A 83 9.76 1.14 -7.20
C GLY A 83 11.06 0.33 -7.21
N PHE A 84 10.97 -0.93 -7.60
CA PHE A 84 12.14 -1.78 -7.73
C PHE A 84 13.11 -1.31 -8.85
N ILE A 85 12.62 -0.86 -10.00
CA ILE A 85 13.48 -0.25 -11.05
C ILE A 85 14.23 0.98 -10.51
N LEU A 86 13.57 1.83 -9.73
CA LEU A 86 14.21 2.98 -9.10
C LEU A 86 15.32 2.54 -8.14
N SER A 87 15.10 1.47 -7.38
CA SER A 87 16.12 0.94 -6.47
C SER A 87 17.38 0.46 -7.20
N LEU A 88 17.20 -0.17 -8.37
CA LEU A 88 18.32 -0.59 -9.22
C LEU A 88 19.04 0.62 -9.82
N LEU A 89 18.29 1.61 -10.31
CA LEU A 89 18.85 2.85 -10.89
C LEU A 89 19.64 3.66 -9.87
N LEU A 90 19.21 3.66 -8.61
CA LEU A 90 19.87 4.35 -7.50
C LEU A 90 20.96 3.51 -6.83
N GLU A 91 21.25 2.33 -7.36
CA GLU A 91 22.28 1.41 -6.87
C GLU A 91 22.08 1.07 -5.38
N ALA A 92 20.84 0.76 -4.99
CA ALA A 92 20.53 0.28 -3.66
C ALA A 92 21.36 -0.97 -3.33
N ASN A 93 21.71 -1.15 -2.06
CA ASN A 93 22.40 -2.35 -1.61
C ASN A 93 21.39 -3.50 -1.45
N VAL A 94 21.06 -4.14 -2.57
CA VAL A 94 20.17 -5.31 -2.66
C VAL A 94 20.94 -6.57 -2.29
N GLY A 95 20.60 -7.17 -1.14
CA GLY A 95 21.27 -8.35 -0.62
C GLY A 95 20.64 -9.69 -1.04
N GLY A 96 21.21 -10.76 -0.47
CA GLY A 96 20.99 -12.19 -0.75
C GLY A 96 19.75 -12.58 -1.57
N PHE A 97 18.56 -12.49 -0.97
CA PHE A 97 17.33 -13.02 -1.56
C PHE A 97 16.91 -12.30 -2.85
N GLU A 98 16.92 -10.97 -2.85
CA GLU A 98 16.50 -10.15 -4.00
C GLU A 98 17.49 -10.31 -5.15
N LYS A 99 18.79 -10.35 -4.83
CA LYS A 99 19.86 -10.57 -5.80
C LYS A 99 19.77 -11.96 -6.43
N ASP A 100 19.41 -12.98 -5.66
CA ASP A 100 19.28 -14.35 -6.17
C ASP A 100 18.03 -14.52 -7.03
N ILE A 101 16.91 -13.88 -6.66
CA ILE A 101 15.72 -13.86 -7.51
C ILE A 101 15.98 -13.13 -8.82
N TYR A 102 16.74 -12.03 -8.82
CA TYR A 102 17.10 -11.33 -10.04
C TYR A 102 17.88 -12.20 -11.04
N LYS A 103 18.77 -13.07 -10.55
CA LYS A 103 19.52 -14.01 -11.41
C LYS A 103 18.62 -15.00 -12.15
N LEU A 104 17.38 -15.21 -11.70
CA LEU A 104 16.39 -16.05 -12.39
C LEU A 104 15.75 -15.34 -13.60
N GLY A 105 16.15 -14.09 -13.91
CA GLY A 105 15.65 -13.34 -15.06
C GLY A 105 14.16 -13.08 -14.97
N ILE A 106 13.44 -13.16 -16.09
CA ILE A 106 12.02 -12.79 -16.17
C ILE A 106 11.12 -13.63 -15.25
N ILE A 107 11.49 -14.87 -14.98
CA ILE A 107 10.75 -15.75 -14.06
C ILE A 107 10.82 -15.21 -12.63
N GLY A 108 11.99 -14.72 -12.21
CA GLY A 108 12.17 -14.09 -10.91
C GLY A 108 11.32 -12.82 -10.75
N TRP A 109 11.28 -11.98 -11.78
CA TRP A 109 10.43 -10.79 -11.80
C TRP A 109 8.94 -11.11 -11.66
N ILE A 110 8.44 -12.07 -12.43
CA ILE A 110 7.05 -12.52 -12.35
C ILE A 110 6.75 -13.04 -10.94
N PHE A 111 7.66 -13.84 -10.37
CA PHE A 111 7.51 -14.37 -9.02
C PHE A 111 7.40 -13.25 -7.96
N VAL A 112 8.28 -12.24 -8.01
CA VAL A 112 8.24 -11.09 -7.08
C VAL A 112 6.94 -10.32 -7.21
N ILE A 113 6.49 -10.04 -8.43
CA ILE A 113 5.24 -9.30 -8.68
C ILE A 113 4.04 -10.05 -8.10
N ILE A 114 3.96 -11.36 -8.34
CA ILE A 114 2.87 -12.20 -7.79
C ILE A 114 2.93 -12.23 -6.27
N LEU A 115 4.12 -12.45 -5.70
CA LEU A 115 4.30 -12.50 -4.25
C LEU A 115 3.94 -11.16 -3.59
N ALA A 116 4.38 -10.05 -4.16
CA ALA A 116 4.06 -8.70 -3.71
C ALA A 116 2.55 -8.45 -3.75
N ALA A 117 1.86 -8.84 -4.83
CA ALA A 117 0.41 -8.72 -4.93
C ALA A 117 -0.32 -9.55 -3.86
N ILE A 118 0.12 -10.77 -3.58
CA ILE A 118 -0.46 -11.62 -2.53
C ILE A 118 -0.27 -10.97 -1.15
N ILE A 119 0.96 -10.60 -0.80
CA ILE A 119 1.28 -9.96 0.47
C ILE A 119 0.48 -8.66 0.64
N ALA A 120 0.46 -7.81 -0.39
CA ALA A 120 -0.28 -6.56 -0.36
C ALA A 120 -1.79 -6.78 -0.15
N ASN A 121 -2.39 -7.82 -0.72
CA ASN A 121 -3.79 -8.14 -0.47
C ASN A 121 -4.04 -8.60 0.97
N VAL A 122 -3.13 -9.39 1.56
CA VAL A 122 -3.22 -9.77 2.99
C VAL A 122 -3.15 -8.54 3.88
N LEU A 123 -2.18 -7.65 3.64
CA LEU A 123 -2.07 -6.36 4.36
C LEU A 123 -3.28 -5.46 4.11
N GLY A 124 -3.80 -5.49 2.89
CA GLY A 124 -5.01 -4.81 2.47
C GLY A 124 -6.22 -5.24 3.30
N LEU A 125 -6.40 -6.54 3.50
CA LEU A 125 -7.46 -7.08 4.35
C LEU A 125 -7.35 -6.57 5.79
N ILE A 126 -6.14 -6.52 6.35
CA ILE A 126 -5.91 -5.97 7.70
C ILE A 126 -6.37 -4.51 7.77
N GLY A 127 -5.92 -3.66 6.84
CA GLY A 127 -6.34 -2.25 6.77
C GLY A 127 -7.85 -2.09 6.62
N TYR A 128 -8.49 -2.92 5.81
CA TYR A 128 -9.94 -2.93 5.62
C TYR A 128 -10.69 -3.29 6.90
N VAL A 129 -10.27 -4.35 7.61
CA VAL A 129 -10.88 -4.76 8.89
C VAL A 129 -10.76 -3.65 9.94
N LEU A 130 -9.61 -2.98 10.03
CA LEU A 130 -9.41 -1.84 10.93
C LEU A 130 -10.38 -0.69 10.60
N ALA A 131 -10.63 -0.43 9.32
CA ALA A 131 -11.58 0.60 8.90
C ALA A 131 -13.03 0.23 9.27
N LEU A 132 -13.42 -1.04 9.13
CA LEU A 132 -14.74 -1.52 9.54
C LEU A 132 -14.95 -1.40 11.05
N ARG A 133 -13.97 -1.79 11.86
CA ARG A 133 -14.05 -1.65 13.33
C ARG A 133 -14.30 -0.20 13.75
N ARG A 134 -13.62 0.76 13.11
CA ARG A 134 -13.84 2.19 13.40
C ARG A 134 -15.23 2.68 12.97
N LYS A 135 -15.76 2.21 11.84
CA LYS A 135 -17.12 2.57 11.39
C LYS A 135 -18.17 2.08 12.39
N LYS A 136 -18.03 0.84 12.87
CA LYS A 136 -18.92 0.25 13.87
C LYS A 136 -18.93 1.07 15.16
N LEU A 137 -17.75 1.34 15.74
CA LEU A 137 -17.63 2.13 16.96
C LEU A 137 -18.28 3.52 16.85
N LYS A 138 -18.12 4.20 15.71
CA LYS A 138 -18.74 5.52 15.50
C LYS A 138 -20.27 5.43 15.41
N SER A 139 -20.79 4.37 14.81
CA SER A 139 -22.24 4.12 14.72
C SER A 139 -22.83 3.88 16.11
N ASP A 140 -22.20 3.02 16.90
CA ASP A 140 -22.65 2.65 18.25
C ASP A 140 -22.68 3.87 19.19
N SER A 141 -21.62 4.71 19.15
CA SER A 141 -21.62 5.96 19.92
C SER A 141 -22.71 6.93 19.49
N SER A 142 -22.99 7.03 18.19
CA SER A 142 -24.00 7.96 17.67
C SER A 142 -25.43 7.54 18.04
N ALA A 143 -25.70 6.23 18.15
CA ALA A 143 -26.98 5.70 18.61
C ALA A 143 -27.21 6.01 20.09
N MET A 144 -26.19 5.79 20.93
CA MET A 144 -26.24 6.08 22.37
C MET A 144 -26.56 7.56 22.68
N TYR A 145 -25.99 8.50 21.93
CA TYR A 145 -26.30 9.93 22.14
C TYR A 145 -27.75 10.29 21.77
N LYS A 146 -28.35 9.63 20.77
CA LYS A 146 -29.76 9.87 20.42
C LYS A 146 -30.71 9.38 21.50
N GLU A 147 -30.42 8.24 22.12
CA GLU A 147 -31.20 7.72 23.25
C GLU A 147 -31.13 8.61 24.51
N LEU A 148 -30.08 9.44 24.65
CA LEU A 148 -29.96 10.39 25.76
C LEU A 148 -30.70 11.72 25.52
N GLU A 149 -31.08 12.01 24.26
CA GLU A 149 -31.80 13.23 23.87
C GLU A 149 -33.34 13.04 23.82
N GLU A 150 -33.82 11.79 23.87
CA GLU A 150 -35.25 11.42 23.93
C GLU A 150 -35.75 11.26 25.38
#